data_AF-A0A7R9LW68-F1
#
_entry.id   AF-A0A7R9LW68-F1
#
_cell.length_a   1.000
_cell.length_b   1.000
_cell.length_c   1.000
_cell.angle_alpha   90.00
_cell.angle_beta   90.00
_cell.angle_gamma   90.00
#
_symmetry.space_group_name_H-M   'P 1'
#
loop_
_entity.id
_entity.type
_entity.pdbx_description
1 polymer ?
#
loop_
_entity_poly.entity_id
_entity_poly.type
_entity_poly.pdbx_seq_one_letter_code
_entity_poly.pdbx_strand_id
1 'polypeptide(L)'
;MSSDIRQVMLISNTRSDEEVLDTPWYERPILVLTSAVFFVYFAYIREPNDMDAKMGRDLFEVMPGLEIPLIESAITEAQRMGSDTRQLRQRLNELKALKARVDQLDHKPHN
;
A
#
# COMPACT_ATOMS: atom_id res chain seq x y z
N MET A 1 52.11 -10.55 21.61
CA MET A 1 50.80 -11.02 21.10
C MET A 1 49.85 -11.50 22.22
N SER A 2 49.97 -10.99 23.45
CA SER A 2 49.09 -11.33 24.59
C SER A 2 48.50 -10.08 25.29
N SER A 3 49.04 -8.90 24.97
CA SER A 3 48.58 -7.60 25.51
C SER A 3 47.35 -7.06 24.76
N ASP A 4 47.23 -7.30 23.46
CA ASP A 4 46.12 -6.78 22.64
C ASP A 4 44.77 -7.45 22.95
N ILE A 5 44.78 -8.74 23.29
CA ILE A 5 43.56 -9.48 23.61
C ILE A 5 42.92 -8.95 24.90
N ARG A 6 43.74 -8.49 25.86
CA ARG A 6 43.26 -7.87 27.10
C ARG A 6 42.68 -6.48 26.88
N GLN A 7 43.25 -5.69 25.97
CA GLN A 7 42.74 -4.38 25.58
C GLN A 7 41.39 -4.49 24.84
N VAL A 8 41.28 -5.43 23.88
CA VAL A 8 40.04 -5.69 23.14
C VAL A 8 38.92 -6.16 24.06
N MET A 9 39.23 -7.01 25.05
CA MET A 9 38.25 -7.49 26.04
C MET A 9 37.75 -6.39 26.99
N LEU A 10 38.61 -5.41 27.34
CA LEU A 10 38.24 -4.23 28.14
C LEU A 10 37.34 -3.27 27.35
N ILE A 11 37.59 -3.10 26.04
CA ILE A 11 36.77 -2.27 25.15
C ILE A 11 35.41 -2.92 24.85
N SER A 12 35.33 -4.25 24.82
CA SER A 12 34.05 -4.96 24.64
C SER A 12 33.16 -4.97 25.89
N ASN A 13 33.73 -4.79 27.09
CA ASN A 13 32.97 -4.84 28.34
C ASN A 13 32.39 -3.48 28.77
N THR A 14 32.85 -2.37 28.19
CA THR A 14 32.30 -1.02 28.44
C THR A 14 31.25 -0.61 27.41
N ARG A 15 31.02 -1.42 26.37
CA ARG A 15 29.93 -1.25 25.39
C ARG A 15 28.74 -2.17 25.70
N SER A 16 28.53 -2.45 26.98
CA SER A 16 27.33 -3.12 27.49
C SER A 16 26.81 -2.45 28.76
N ASP A 17 27.32 -1.26 29.09
CA ASP A 17 26.62 -0.33 29.96
C ASP A 17 25.48 0.25 29.12
N GLU A 18 24.41 -0.52 29.09
CA GLU A 18 23.03 -0.13 28.89
C GLU A 18 22.88 1.40 28.97
N GLU A 19 22.79 2.09 27.83
CA GLU A 19 22.03 3.34 27.79
C GLU A 19 20.59 2.93 28.08
N VAL A 20 20.28 2.74 29.36
CA VAL A 20 18.94 2.93 29.88
C VAL A 20 18.67 4.40 29.61
N LEU A 21 18.24 4.70 28.38
CA LEU A 21 17.67 5.99 28.03
C LEU A 21 16.61 6.19 29.09
N ASP A 22 16.87 7.12 30.01
CA ASP A 22 16.00 7.47 31.12
C ASP A 22 14.76 8.11 30.50
N THR A 23 13.90 7.22 30.01
CA THR A 23 12.83 7.55 29.09
C THR A 23 11.81 8.23 29.96
N PRO A 24 11.54 9.53 29.74
CA PRO A 24 10.65 10.25 30.62
C PRO A 24 9.29 9.55 30.67
N TRP A 25 8.75 9.40 31.87
CA TRP A 25 7.50 8.67 32.12
C TRP A 25 6.30 9.22 31.33
N TYR A 26 6.41 10.47 30.84
CA TYR A 26 5.41 11.14 30.02
C TYR A 26 5.48 10.81 28.53
N GLU A 27 6.52 10.13 28.05
CA GLU A 27 6.67 9.80 26.62
C GLU A 27 5.53 8.92 26.11
N ARG A 28 5.29 7.78 26.79
CA ARG A 28 4.22 6.84 26.44
C ARG A 28 2.82 7.46 26.46
N PRO A 29 2.39 8.17 27.53
CA PRO A 29 1.06 8.77 27.54
C PRO A 29 0.89 9.86 26.49
N ILE A 30 1.94 10.62 26.16
CA ILE A 30 1.88 11.63 25.08
C ILE A 30 1.69 10.95 23.73
N LEU A 31 2.43 9.87 23.43
CA LEU A 31 2.27 9.12 22.18
C LEU A 31 0.88 8.48 22.06
N VAL A 32 0.34 7.97 23.15
CA VAL A 32 -1.04 7.44 23.19
C VAL A 32 -2.05 8.56 22.99
N LEU A 33 -1.85 9.72 23.63
CA LEU A 33 -2.74 10.88 23.50
C LEU A 33 -2.76 11.43 22.07
N THR A 34 -1.60 11.62 21.45
CA THR A 34 -1.51 12.11 20.08
C THR A 34 -2.15 11.11 19.10
N SER A 35 -1.86 9.82 19.26
CA SER A 35 -2.48 8.76 18.47
C SER A 35 -4.00 8.71 18.66
N ALA A 36 -4.48 8.90 19.88
CA ALA A 36 -5.91 8.94 20.19
C ALA A 36 -6.60 10.16 19.57
N VAL A 37 -5.97 11.35 19.60
CA VAL A 37 -6.48 12.56 18.95
C VAL A 37 -6.59 12.35 17.44
N PHE A 38 -5.56 11.76 16.81
CA PHE A 38 -5.65 11.39 15.39
C PHE A 38 -6.76 10.38 15.15
N PHE A 39 -6.89 9.35 15.98
CA PHE A 39 -7.93 8.34 15.82
C PHE A 39 -9.34 8.94 15.92
N VAL A 40 -9.59 9.81 16.90
CA VAL A 40 -10.85 10.54 17.04
C VAL A 40 -11.09 11.46 15.85
N TYR A 41 -10.06 12.13 15.36
CA TYR A 41 -10.15 12.95 14.16
C TYR A 41 -10.55 12.12 12.93
N PHE A 42 -9.90 10.97 12.70
CA PHE A 42 -10.19 10.08 11.58
C PHE A 42 -11.54 9.37 11.69
N ALA A 43 -11.96 8.98 12.90
CA ALA A 43 -13.17 8.21 13.11
C ALA A 43 -14.44 9.07 13.23
N TYR A 44 -14.32 10.32 13.71
CA TYR A 44 -15.49 11.13 14.09
C TYR A 44 -15.54 12.53 13.48
N ILE A 45 -14.42 13.26 13.44
CA ILE A 45 -14.43 14.68 13.04
C ILE A 45 -14.25 14.85 11.52
N ARG A 46 -13.54 13.93 10.87
CA ARG A 46 -13.52 13.83 9.42
C ARG A 46 -14.94 13.51 8.97
N GLU A 47 -15.52 14.42 8.19
CA GLU A 47 -16.84 14.29 7.55
C GLU A 47 -17.04 12.82 7.12
N PRO A 48 -18.18 12.19 7.47
CA PRO A 48 -18.35 10.76 7.32
C PRO A 48 -18.04 10.40 5.88
N ASN A 49 -16.93 9.69 5.71
CA ASN A 49 -16.84 8.74 4.64
C ASN A 49 -16.98 9.23 3.19
N ASP A 50 -16.44 10.40 2.86
CA ASP A 50 -16.23 10.71 1.43
C ASP A 50 -15.37 9.63 0.75
N MET A 51 -14.55 8.88 1.51
CA MET A 51 -13.86 7.68 1.04
C MET A 51 -14.76 6.42 0.97
N ASP A 52 -15.64 6.07 1.92
CA ASP A 52 -16.54 4.91 1.66
C ASP A 52 -17.56 5.21 0.57
N ALA A 53 -18.05 6.44 0.45
CA ALA A 53 -18.92 6.83 -0.66
C ALA A 53 -18.20 6.72 -2.02
N LYS A 54 -16.87 6.87 -2.04
CA LYS A 54 -16.01 6.66 -3.23
C LYS A 54 -15.56 5.22 -3.40
N MET A 55 -15.37 4.44 -2.33
CA MET A 55 -15.06 3.01 -2.39
C MET A 55 -16.27 2.16 -2.82
N GLY A 56 -17.49 2.66 -2.61
CA GLY A 56 -18.70 2.05 -3.17
C GLY A 56 -18.87 2.26 -4.67
N ARG A 57 -18.12 3.19 -5.29
CA ARG A 57 -18.00 3.26 -6.75
C ARG A 57 -16.98 2.22 -7.18
N ASP A 58 -17.23 1.54 -8.29
CA ASP A 58 -16.28 0.57 -8.82
C ASP A 58 -14.92 1.27 -8.99
N LEU A 59 -13.86 0.73 -8.38
CA LEU A 59 -12.50 1.30 -8.45
C LEU A 59 -12.05 1.57 -9.90
N PHE A 60 -12.65 0.83 -10.83
CA PHE A 60 -12.43 0.93 -12.27
C PHE A 60 -13.02 2.20 -12.91
N GLU A 61 -14.04 2.82 -12.31
CA GLU A 61 -14.60 4.10 -12.77
C GLU A 61 -13.67 5.29 -12.47
N VAL A 62 -12.94 5.22 -11.35
CA VAL A 62 -12.05 6.31 -10.90
C VAL A 62 -10.67 6.23 -11.58
N MET A 63 -10.23 5.03 -11.94
CA MET A 63 -8.97 4.80 -12.65
C MET A 63 -9.21 4.06 -13.98
N PRO A 64 -9.64 4.78 -15.04
CA PRO A 64 -9.84 4.20 -16.36
C PRO A 64 -8.49 3.72 -16.93
N GLY A 65 -8.17 2.45 -16.70
CA GLY A 65 -6.90 1.85 -17.10
C GLY A 65 -6.38 0.77 -16.15
N LEU A 66 -6.91 0.69 -14.93
CA LEU A 66 -6.47 -0.30 -13.94
C LEU A 66 -7.13 -1.68 -14.15
N GLU A 67 -8.28 -1.74 -14.82
CA GLU A 67 -9.05 -2.98 -15.01
C GLU A 67 -8.30 -4.01 -15.87
N ILE A 68 -7.65 -3.57 -16.96
CA ILE A 68 -6.90 -4.45 -17.88
C ILE A 68 -5.75 -5.19 -17.16
N PRO A 69 -4.79 -4.51 -16.49
CA PRO A 69 -3.68 -5.20 -15.83
C PRO A 69 -4.14 -6.06 -14.65
N LEU A 70 -5.25 -5.70 -13.97
CA LEU A 70 -5.81 -6.51 -12.89
C LEU A 70 -6.46 -7.80 -13.42
N ILE A 71 -7.18 -7.73 -14.54
CA ILE A 71 -7.75 -8.94 -15.17
C ILE A 71 -6.63 -9.83 -15.73
N GLU A 72 -5.56 -9.27 -16.29
CA GLU A 72 -4.40 -10.03 -16.76
C GLU A 72 -3.68 -10.77 -15.63
N SER A 73 -3.49 -10.13 -14.47
CA SER A 73 -2.91 -10.79 -13.30
C SER A 73 -3.84 -11.86 -12.75
N ALA A 74 -5.15 -11.58 -12.65
CA ALA A 74 -6.15 -12.55 -12.21
C ALA A 74 -6.23 -13.78 -13.14
N ILE A 75 -6.10 -13.61 -14.46
CA ILE A 75 -6.02 -14.72 -15.43
C ILE A 75 -4.76 -15.55 -15.22
N THR A 76 -3.63 -14.91 -14.93
CA THR A 76 -2.35 -15.58 -14.69
C THR A 76 -2.41 -16.44 -13.43
N GLU A 77 -2.98 -15.91 -12.35
CA GLU A 77 -3.19 -16.66 -11.11
C GLU A 77 -4.23 -17.77 -11.24
N ALA A 78 -5.35 -17.51 -11.93
CA ALA A 78 -6.37 -18.53 -12.19
C ALA A 78 -5.84 -19.70 -13.06
N GLN A 79 -4.94 -19.42 -14.01
CA GLN A 79 -4.24 -20.47 -14.77
C GLN A 79 -3.30 -21.30 -13.90
N ARG A 80 -2.60 -20.67 -12.94
CA ARG A 80 -1.76 -21.39 -11.96
C ARG A 80 -2.60 -22.30 -11.07
N MET A 81 -3.80 -21.87 -10.70
CA MET A 81 -4.74 -22.63 -9.87
C MET A 81 -5.61 -23.62 -10.66
N GLY A 82 -5.48 -23.70 -11.98
CA GLY A 82 -6.29 -24.60 -12.83
C GLY A 82 -7.78 -24.26 -12.90
N SER A 83 -8.14 -23.01 -12.61
CA SER A 83 -9.53 -22.52 -12.62
C SER A 83 -9.96 -22.03 -14.01
N ASP A 84 -11.27 -22.05 -14.28
CA ASP A 84 -11.80 -21.61 -15.57
C ASP A 84 -11.59 -20.09 -15.77
N THR A 85 -10.88 -19.74 -16.84
CA THR A 85 -10.53 -18.36 -17.20
C THR A 85 -11.33 -17.81 -18.38
N ARG A 86 -12.31 -18.57 -18.90
CA ARG A 86 -13.09 -18.20 -20.09
C ARG A 86 -13.79 -16.85 -19.94
N GLN A 87 -14.46 -16.62 -18.80
CA GLN A 87 -15.21 -15.39 -18.55
C GLN A 87 -14.29 -14.16 -18.42
N LEU A 88 -13.15 -14.31 -17.73
CA LEU A 88 -12.16 -13.24 -17.56
C LEU A 88 -11.53 -12.84 -18.90
N ARG A 89 -11.21 -13.82 -19.77
CA ARG A 89 -10.67 -13.58 -21.11
C ARG A 89 -11.65 -12.86 -22.02
N GLN A 90 -12.94 -13.20 -21.94
CA GLN A 90 -13.98 -12.54 -22.73
C GLN A 90 -14.09 -11.05 -22.36
N ARG A 91 -14.17 -10.76 -21.05
CA ARG A 91 -14.20 -9.37 -20.52
C ARG A 91 -12.95 -8.58 -20.94
N LEU A 92 -11.76 -9.19 -20.87
CA LEU A 92 -10.50 -8.55 -21.27
C LEU A 92 -10.52 -8.14 -22.76
N ASN A 93 -11.05 -8.99 -23.63
CA ASN A 93 -11.15 -8.70 -25.06
C ASN A 93 -12.11 -7.55 -25.36
N GLU A 94 -13.25 -7.50 -24.65
CA GLU A 94 -14.22 -6.41 -24.78
C GLU A 94 -13.60 -5.06 -24.36
N LEU A 95 -12.88 -5.03 -23.23
CA LEU A 95 -12.22 -3.82 -22.74
C LEU A 95 -11.09 -3.35 -23.67
N LYS A 96 -10.29 -4.27 -24.23
CA LYS A 96 -9.24 -3.93 -25.21
C LYS A 96 -9.82 -3.39 -26.51
N ALA A 97 -10.92 -3.96 -26.99
CA ALA A 97 -11.61 -3.47 -28.18
C ALA A 97 -12.22 -2.08 -27.96
N LEU A 98 -12.77 -1.82 -26.77
CA LEU A 98 -13.31 -0.51 -26.42
C LEU A 98 -12.21 0.56 -26.34
N LYS A 99 -11.07 0.24 -25.69
CA LYS A 99 -9.92 1.14 -25.62
C LYS A 99 -9.40 1.52 -27.02
N ALA A 100 -9.23 0.52 -27.90
CA ALA A 100 -8.77 0.76 -29.27
C ALA A 100 -9.74 1.63 -30.10
N ARG A 101 -11.04 1.61 -29.79
CA ARG A 101 -12.04 2.49 -30.43
C ARG A 101 -11.98 3.92 -29.89
N VAL A 102 -11.81 4.08 -28.58
CA VAL A 102 -11.66 5.40 -27.94
C VAL A 102 -10.38 6.09 -28.42
N ASP A 103 -9.26 5.35 -28.51
CA ASP A 103 -8.00 5.88 -29.05
C ASP A 103 -8.13 6.36 -30.51
N GLN A 104 -9.03 5.74 -31.31
CA GLN A 104 -9.34 6.19 -32.68
C GLN A 104 -10.22 7.45 -32.73
N LEU A 105 -11.05 7.68 -31.70
CA LEU A 105 -11.92 8.84 -31.60
C LEU A 105 -11.13 10.10 -31.19
N ASP A 106 -10.14 9.96 -30.30
CA ASP A 106 -9.22 11.05 -29.92
C ASP A 106 -8.28 11.47 -31.06
N HIS A 107 -8.07 10.63 -32.07
CA HIS A 107 -7.22 10.95 -33.23
C HIS A 107 -7.94 11.73 -34.34
N LYS A 108 -9.23 12.06 -34.20
CA LYS A 108 -9.94 12.87 -35.20
C LYS A 108 -9.56 14.34 -35.00
N PRO A 109 -8.88 15.01 -35.97
CA PRO A 109 -8.47 16.39 -35.79
C PRO A 109 -9.72 17.27 -35.62
N HIS A 110 -9.70 18.13 -34.60
CA HIS A 110 -10.64 19.24 -34.49
C HIS A 110 -10.51 20.08 -35.76
N ASN A 111 -11.56 20.04 -36.57
CA ASN A 111 -11.71 20.85 -37.78
C ASN A 111 -12.41 22.16 -37.42
#